data_AF-A0A9E0TY91-F1
#
_entry.id   AF-A0A9E0TY91-F1
#
_cell.length_a   1.000
_cell.length_b   1.000
_cell.length_c   1.000
_cell.angle_alpha   90.00
_cell.angle_beta   90.00
_cell.angle_gamma   90.00
#
_symmetry.space_group_name_H-M   'P 1'
#
loop_
_entity.id
_entity.type
_entity.pdbx_description
1 polymer ?
#
loop_
_entity_poly.entity_id
_entity_poly.type
_entity_poly.pdbx_seq_one_letter_code
_entity_poly.pdbx_strand_id
1 'polypeptide(L)'
;MNSFLSKMFVFLALLISFCASQADAVSLGRAGKSYKKNSIKWQDIFMKGNIFHIKASMPGSPSSHIRNGQFSIQSEYGKVYYRIETVSQDNQRPPKNYNTFIKQNRKAIGKFQQIPSTKKYVKYALNYKYTTPDGMPGATRVYVTNKKIYVLHVRGANHAQANRFFNSFSVQKE
;
A
#
# COMPACT_ATOMS: atom_id res chain seq x y z
N MET A 1 42.59 -17.53 -20.60
CA MET A 1 41.17 -17.79 -20.26
C MET A 1 40.36 -17.82 -21.54
N ASN A 2 39.72 -18.96 -21.87
CA ASN A 2 39.05 -19.16 -23.16
C ASN A 2 37.93 -18.13 -23.38
N SER A 3 37.94 -17.48 -24.55
CA SER A 3 36.91 -16.52 -25.01
C SER A 3 35.48 -17.05 -24.84
N PHE A 4 35.31 -18.38 -24.94
CA PHE A 4 34.05 -19.07 -24.70
C PHE A 4 33.52 -18.93 -23.26
N LEU A 5 34.38 -19.11 -22.25
CA LEU A 5 34.01 -19.01 -20.83
C LEU A 5 33.55 -17.58 -20.50
N SER A 6 34.27 -16.56 -20.99
CA SER A 6 33.90 -15.15 -20.78
C SER A 6 32.52 -14.82 -21.35
N LYS A 7 32.22 -15.26 -22.57
CA LYS A 7 30.91 -15.06 -23.21
C LYS A 7 29.78 -15.77 -22.45
N MET A 8 30.06 -16.95 -21.89
CA MET A 8 29.09 -17.70 -21.10
C MET A 8 28.74 -16.99 -19.78
N PHE A 9 29.73 -16.40 -19.10
CA PHE A 9 29.50 -15.61 -17.88
C PHE A 9 28.69 -14.34 -18.14
N VAL A 10 28.97 -13.63 -19.24
CA VAL A 10 28.20 -12.44 -19.63
C VAL A 10 26.73 -12.81 -19.93
N PHE A 11 26.50 -13.90 -20.66
CA PHE A 11 25.16 -14.37 -20.97
C PHE A 11 24.39 -14.80 -19.72
N LEU A 12 25.05 -15.50 -18.80
CA LEU A 12 24.45 -15.91 -17.52
C LEU A 12 24.11 -14.70 -16.64
N ALA A 13 24.98 -13.69 -16.57
CA ALA A 13 24.73 -12.45 -15.84
C ALA A 13 23.54 -11.66 -16.40
N LEU A 14 23.38 -11.63 -17.72
CA LEU A 14 22.22 -11.03 -18.39
C LEU A 14 20.93 -11.80 -18.09
N LEU A 15 20.98 -13.14 -18.10
CA LEU A 15 19.84 -14.00 -17.74
C LEU A 15 19.42 -13.80 -16.28
N ILE A 16 20.38 -13.76 -15.35
CA ILE A 16 20.10 -13.50 -13.93
C ILE A 16 19.50 -12.11 -13.75
N SER A 17 20.03 -11.09 -14.44
CA SER A 17 19.49 -9.72 -14.38
C SER A 17 18.07 -9.63 -14.95
N PHE A 18 17.79 -10.36 -16.04
CA PHE A 18 16.46 -10.43 -16.64
C PHE A 18 15.45 -11.15 -15.73
N CYS A 19 15.84 -12.30 -15.15
CA CYS A 19 15.02 -13.03 -14.19
C CYS A 19 14.77 -12.23 -12.90
N ALA A 20 15.78 -11.54 -12.38
CA ALA A 20 15.65 -10.69 -11.19
C ALA A 20 14.65 -9.55 -11.42
N SER A 21 14.68 -8.91 -12.60
CA SER A 21 13.72 -7.85 -12.96
C SER A 21 12.27 -8.33 -13.04
N GLN A 22 12.05 -9.62 -13.29
CA GLN A 22 10.72 -10.22 -13.33
C GLN A 22 10.27 -10.72 -11.95
N ALA A 23 11.17 -11.17 -11.10
CA ALA A 23 10.84 -11.63 -9.74
C ALA A 23 10.22 -10.50 -8.88
N ASP A 24 10.72 -9.27 -9.01
CA ASP A 24 10.12 -8.09 -8.36
C ASP A 24 8.71 -7.76 -8.90
N ALA A 25 8.42 -8.10 -10.16
CA ALA A 25 7.11 -7.92 -10.77
C ALA A 25 6.08 -8.97 -10.31
N VAL A 26 6.53 -10.19 -10.00
CA VAL A 26 5.66 -11.31 -9.55
C VAL A 26 5.08 -11.06 -8.15
N SER A 27 5.80 -10.33 -7.29
CA SER A 27 5.34 -9.93 -5.93
C SER A 27 4.08 -9.04 -5.93
N LEU A 28 3.75 -8.40 -7.06
CA LEU A 28 2.68 -7.39 -7.17
C LEU A 28 1.51 -7.81 -8.05
N GLY A 29 1.32 -9.10 -8.36
CA GLY A 29 0.19 -9.53 -9.21
C GLY A 29 0.14 -8.85 -10.58
N ARG A 30 1.25 -8.26 -11.04
CA ARG A 30 1.46 -7.74 -12.40
C ARG A 30 2.55 -8.58 -13.05
N ALA A 31 2.17 -9.68 -13.68
CA ALA A 31 3.00 -10.21 -14.74
C ALA A 31 3.16 -9.11 -15.82
N GLY A 32 4.33 -8.49 -15.91
CA GLY A 32 4.78 -7.79 -17.14
C GLY A 32 4.57 -6.27 -17.30
N LYS A 33 4.29 -5.47 -16.27
CA LYS A 33 4.32 -3.98 -16.41
C LYS A 33 5.14 -3.30 -15.32
N SER A 34 6.31 -2.76 -15.72
CA SER A 34 7.12 -1.90 -14.87
C SER A 34 6.40 -0.59 -14.56
N TYR A 35 6.50 -0.11 -13.32
CA TYR A 35 6.00 1.21 -12.96
C TYR A 35 6.91 2.29 -13.52
N LYS A 36 6.32 3.37 -14.05
CA LYS A 36 7.08 4.54 -14.50
C LYS A 36 7.58 5.32 -13.29
N LYS A 37 8.91 5.37 -13.13
CA LYS A 37 9.57 6.17 -12.09
C LYS A 37 9.18 7.64 -12.21
N ASN A 38 8.86 8.24 -11.06
CA ASN A 38 8.44 9.64 -10.95
C ASN A 38 7.20 10.02 -11.81
N SER A 39 6.35 9.04 -12.15
CA SER A 39 5.14 9.32 -12.91
C SER A 39 4.15 10.17 -12.12
N ILE A 40 3.73 11.28 -12.71
CA ILE A 40 2.62 12.11 -12.21
C ILE A 40 1.27 11.41 -12.40
N LYS A 41 1.20 10.47 -13.36
CA LYS A 41 0.01 9.69 -13.63
C LYS A 41 -0.15 8.65 -12.53
N TRP A 42 -1.38 8.56 -12.02
CA TRP A 42 -1.78 7.55 -11.06
C TRP A 42 -1.78 6.20 -11.78
N GLN A 43 -1.01 5.27 -11.24
CA GLN A 43 -0.83 3.93 -11.80
C GLN A 43 -1.58 2.94 -10.92
N ASP A 44 -2.38 2.09 -11.56
CA ASP A 44 -3.13 1.08 -10.84
C ASP A 44 -2.19 0.03 -10.24
N ILE A 45 -2.42 -0.23 -8.97
CA ILE A 45 -1.80 -1.28 -8.19
C ILE A 45 -2.86 -2.33 -7.89
N PHE A 46 -2.52 -3.58 -8.17
CA PHE A 46 -3.31 -4.74 -7.81
C PHE A 46 -2.43 -5.61 -6.93
N MET A 47 -2.99 -6.20 -5.87
CA MET A 47 -2.25 -7.20 -5.10
C MET A 47 -3.20 -8.36 -4.83
N LYS A 48 -2.78 -9.55 -5.29
CA LYS A 48 -3.52 -10.78 -5.08
C LYS A 48 -3.13 -11.37 -3.72
N GLY A 49 -4.09 -11.47 -2.81
CA GLY A 49 -3.97 -12.28 -1.59
C GLY A 49 -4.82 -13.55 -1.68
N ASN A 50 -4.69 -14.43 -0.69
CA ASN A 50 -5.36 -15.74 -0.67
C ASN A 50 -6.89 -15.70 -0.45
N ILE A 51 -7.44 -14.57 0.02
CA ILE A 51 -8.88 -14.45 0.37
C ILE A 51 -9.47 -13.12 -0.11
N PHE A 52 -8.65 -12.06 -0.11
CA PHE A 52 -9.02 -10.77 -0.68
C PHE A 52 -7.88 -10.25 -1.55
N HIS A 53 -8.27 -9.50 -2.57
CA HIS A 53 -7.38 -8.71 -3.38
C HIS A 53 -7.59 -7.24 -3.04
N ILE A 54 -6.53 -6.45 -3.17
CA ILE A 54 -6.67 -4.99 -3.12
C ILE A 54 -6.45 -4.40 -4.50
N LYS A 55 -7.26 -3.38 -4.82
CA LYS A 55 -7.02 -2.47 -5.93
C LYS A 55 -6.87 -1.07 -5.38
N ALA A 56 -5.88 -0.33 -5.85
CA ALA A 56 -5.73 1.09 -5.58
C ALA A 56 -4.99 1.73 -6.74
N SER A 57 -4.80 3.04 -6.69
CA SER A 57 -3.93 3.74 -7.63
C SER A 57 -2.94 4.60 -6.85
N MET A 58 -1.69 4.68 -7.30
CA MET A 58 -0.64 5.49 -6.68
C MET A 58 0.19 6.22 -7.75
N PRO A 59 0.64 7.46 -7.51
CA PRO A 59 1.64 8.11 -8.34
C PRO A 59 3.03 7.50 -8.09
N GLY A 60 4.05 7.91 -8.85
CA GLY A 60 5.45 7.52 -8.61
C GLY A 60 5.77 6.07 -9.01
N SER A 61 6.69 5.43 -8.27
CA SER A 61 7.03 4.02 -8.43
C SER A 61 6.55 3.22 -7.21
N PRO A 62 5.34 2.63 -7.25
CA PRO A 62 4.88 1.77 -6.18
C PRO A 62 5.79 0.55 -6.02
N SER A 63 6.00 0.17 -4.76
CA SER A 63 6.78 -1.01 -4.35
C SER A 63 6.06 -1.73 -3.22
N SER A 64 6.12 -3.06 -3.17
CA SER A 64 5.55 -3.86 -2.08
C SER A 64 6.62 -4.49 -1.22
N HIS A 65 6.29 -4.67 0.05
CA HIS A 65 7.10 -5.42 1.00
C HIS A 65 6.19 -6.28 1.88
N ILE A 66 6.63 -7.49 2.20
CA ILE A 66 5.98 -8.36 3.18
C ILE A 66 6.98 -8.60 4.31
N ARG A 67 6.59 -8.31 5.55
CA ARG A 67 7.39 -8.54 6.76
C ARG A 67 6.48 -8.99 7.89
N ASN A 68 6.81 -10.10 8.55
CA ASN A 68 6.07 -10.61 9.72
C ASN A 68 4.54 -10.72 9.48
N GLY A 69 4.14 -11.22 8.31
CA GLY A 69 2.72 -11.35 7.93
C GLY A 69 1.99 -10.03 7.63
N GLN A 70 2.67 -8.89 7.76
CA GLN A 70 2.19 -7.59 7.31
C GLN A 70 2.62 -7.35 5.88
N PHE A 71 1.68 -7.00 5.01
CA PHE A 71 2.01 -6.41 3.72
C PHE A 71 2.02 -4.89 3.84
N SER A 72 2.89 -4.27 3.06
CA SER A 72 2.85 -2.84 2.79
C SER A 72 3.08 -2.58 1.31
N ILE A 73 2.40 -1.57 0.77
CA ILE A 73 2.68 -1.00 -0.55
C ILE A 73 2.98 0.47 -0.33
N GLN A 74 4.08 0.95 -0.88
CA GLN A 74 4.49 2.33 -0.72
C GLN A 74 4.92 2.95 -2.03
N SER A 75 4.72 4.26 -2.14
CA SER A 75 5.28 5.05 -3.23
C SER A 75 5.58 6.47 -2.78
N GLU A 76 6.50 7.09 -3.50
CA GLU A 76 6.87 8.48 -3.30
C GLU A 76 6.81 9.21 -4.64
N TYR A 77 6.27 10.42 -4.61
CA TYR A 77 6.25 11.33 -5.75
C TYR A 77 6.46 12.76 -5.27
N GLY A 78 7.52 13.41 -5.74
CA GLY A 78 7.93 14.71 -5.24
C GLY A 78 8.32 14.62 -3.76
N LYS A 79 7.67 15.41 -2.89
CA LYS A 79 7.83 15.36 -1.43
C LYS A 79 6.66 14.65 -0.73
N VAL A 80 5.88 13.87 -1.48
CA VAL A 80 4.66 13.22 -0.98
C VAL A 80 4.85 11.72 -0.90
N TYR A 81 4.64 11.19 0.31
CA TYR A 81 4.75 9.77 0.61
C TYR A 81 3.37 9.13 0.74
N TYR A 82 3.16 8.01 0.05
CA TYR A 82 1.93 7.22 0.05
C TYR A 82 2.22 5.81 0.56
N ARG A 83 1.38 5.28 1.45
CA ARG A 83 1.49 3.90 1.94
C ARG A 83 0.13 3.27 2.17
N ILE A 84 0.01 1.99 1.84
CA ILE A 84 -1.04 1.07 2.30
C ILE A 84 -0.34 0.02 3.16
N GLU A 85 -0.86 -0.28 4.34
CA GLU A 85 -0.35 -1.35 5.19
C GLU A 85 -1.48 -2.15 5.83
N THR A 86 -1.23 -3.42 6.12
CA THR A 86 -2.08 -4.22 7.01
C THR A 86 -1.51 -4.28 8.41
N VAL A 87 -2.40 -4.19 9.39
CA VAL A 87 -2.07 -4.49 10.78
C VAL A 87 -1.81 -6.00 10.93
N SER A 88 -0.82 -6.39 11.75
CA SER A 88 -0.40 -7.80 11.91
C SER A 88 -1.53 -8.66 12.47
N GLN A 89 -1.60 -9.90 12.00
CA GLN A 89 -2.62 -10.89 12.39
C GLN A 89 -2.46 -11.38 13.83
N ASP A 90 -1.25 -11.32 14.40
CA ASP A 90 -0.97 -11.98 15.68
C ASP A 90 -1.60 -11.28 16.89
N ASN A 91 -2.08 -10.04 16.76
CA ASN A 91 -2.61 -9.30 17.92
C ASN A 91 -3.88 -8.45 17.70
N GLN A 92 -4.49 -8.42 16.51
CA GLN A 92 -5.71 -7.61 16.31
C GLN A 92 -6.71 -8.29 15.37
N ARG A 93 -7.55 -9.18 15.93
CA ARG A 93 -8.84 -9.47 15.30
C ARG A 93 -9.54 -8.13 15.04
N PRO A 94 -10.13 -7.91 13.85
CA PRO A 94 -10.88 -6.69 13.59
C PRO A 94 -11.88 -6.44 14.72
N PRO A 95 -11.93 -5.21 15.24
CA PRO A 95 -12.80 -4.89 16.37
C PRO A 95 -14.25 -5.22 16.03
N LYS A 96 -14.94 -5.86 17.00
CA LYS A 96 -16.33 -6.34 16.80
C LYS A 96 -17.30 -5.21 16.47
N ASN A 97 -17.07 -4.01 17.00
CA ASN A 97 -17.89 -2.83 16.77
C ASN A 97 -17.03 -1.55 16.67
N TYR A 98 -17.66 -0.49 16.16
CA TYR A 98 -17.02 0.81 15.93
C TYR A 98 -16.55 1.49 17.23
N ASN A 99 -17.30 1.36 18.33
CA ASN A 99 -16.94 1.99 19.60
C ASN A 99 -15.66 1.38 20.19
N THR A 100 -15.51 0.05 20.12
CA THR A 100 -14.28 -0.65 20.52
C THR A 100 -13.11 -0.21 19.64
N PHE A 101 -13.32 -0.09 18.33
CA PHE A 101 -12.31 0.39 17.39
C PHE A 101 -11.82 1.80 17.73
N ILE A 102 -12.75 2.73 17.97
CA ILE A 102 -12.43 4.10 18.40
C ILE A 102 -11.71 4.09 19.74
N LYS A 103 -12.17 3.31 20.73
CA LYS A 103 -11.51 3.25 22.05
C LYS A 103 -10.06 2.77 21.95
N GLN A 104 -9.78 1.80 21.08
CA GLN A 104 -8.42 1.32 20.81
C GLN A 104 -7.55 2.38 20.11
N ASN A 105 -8.16 3.22 19.27
CA ASN A 105 -7.47 4.26 18.51
C ASN A 105 -7.55 5.65 19.15
N ARG A 106 -8.21 5.82 20.31
CA ARG A 106 -8.38 7.12 20.98
C ARG A 106 -7.07 7.77 21.41
N LYS A 107 -5.99 6.99 21.52
CA LYS A 107 -4.63 7.49 21.76
C LYS A 107 -3.96 8.01 20.47
N ALA A 108 -4.51 7.72 19.30
CA ALA A 108 -4.01 8.24 18.03
C ALA A 108 -4.39 9.72 17.89
N ILE A 109 -3.40 10.49 17.47
CA ILE A 109 -3.36 11.95 17.50
C ILE A 109 -4.42 12.51 16.51
N GLY A 110 -5.53 13.05 17.01
CA GLY A 110 -6.46 13.89 16.22
C GLY A 110 -7.96 13.67 16.46
N LYS A 111 -8.77 14.57 15.89
CA LYS A 111 -10.24 14.42 15.82
C LYS A 111 -10.58 13.36 14.77
N PHE A 112 -11.33 12.33 15.17
CA PHE A 112 -11.79 11.28 14.27
C PHE A 112 -13.01 11.74 13.48
N GLN A 113 -13.02 11.47 12.18
CA GLN A 113 -14.22 11.58 11.36
C GLN A 113 -14.65 10.19 10.90
N GLN A 114 -15.84 9.75 11.31
CA GLN A 114 -16.47 8.59 10.71
C GLN A 114 -16.78 8.88 9.25
N ILE A 115 -16.47 7.93 8.39
CA ILE A 115 -16.86 7.99 6.99
C ILE A 115 -17.88 6.87 6.78
N PRO A 116 -19.01 7.15 6.11
CA PRO A 116 -19.89 6.10 5.62
C PRO A 116 -19.06 5.12 4.79
N SER A 117 -19.19 3.84 5.10
CA SER A 117 -18.55 2.81 4.28
C SER A 117 -19.35 2.61 3.01
N THR A 118 -19.07 3.43 2.00
CA THR A 118 -19.65 3.27 0.65
C THR A 118 -18.99 2.13 -0.13
N LYS A 119 -18.01 1.42 0.47
CA LYS A 119 -17.20 0.40 -0.18
C LYS A 119 -17.71 -0.98 0.20
N LYS A 120 -18.02 -1.80 -0.82
CA LYS A 120 -18.36 -3.22 -0.68
C LYS A 120 -17.27 -3.87 0.19
N TYR A 121 -17.66 -4.54 1.27
CA TYR A 121 -16.79 -5.26 2.23
C TYR A 121 -16.07 -4.45 3.33
N VAL A 122 -16.20 -3.12 3.37
CA VAL A 122 -15.70 -2.32 4.49
C VAL A 122 -16.81 -2.17 5.53
N LYS A 123 -16.53 -2.51 6.79
CA LYS A 123 -17.45 -2.31 7.93
C LYS A 123 -17.39 -0.88 8.45
N TYR A 124 -16.18 -0.40 8.68
CA TYR A 124 -15.92 0.90 9.28
C TYR A 124 -14.80 1.59 8.52
N ALA A 125 -14.93 2.91 8.38
CA ALA A 125 -13.89 3.75 7.85
C ALA A 125 -13.70 4.98 8.75
N LEU A 126 -12.44 5.32 8.99
CA LEU A 126 -12.05 6.49 9.77
C LEU A 126 -11.04 7.32 9.01
N ASN A 127 -11.22 8.65 9.09
CA ASN A 127 -10.19 9.61 8.73
C ASN A 127 -9.66 10.30 9.96
N TYR A 128 -8.36 10.56 9.96
CA TYR A 128 -7.75 11.56 10.84
C TYR A 128 -6.62 12.28 10.10
N LYS A 129 -6.41 13.53 10.52
CA LYS A 129 -5.34 14.41 10.03
C LYS A 129 -4.35 14.61 11.16
N TYR A 130 -3.08 14.73 10.82
CA TYR A 130 -2.00 14.90 11.79
C TYR A 130 -0.90 15.79 11.18
N THR A 131 -0.02 16.29 12.05
CA THR A 131 1.23 16.92 11.66
C THR A 131 2.36 16.01 12.13
N THR A 132 3.32 15.71 11.27
CA THR A 132 4.49 14.89 11.64
C THR A 132 5.47 15.68 12.51
N PRO A 133 6.41 15.01 13.20
CA PRO A 133 7.40 15.69 14.03
C PRO A 133 8.24 16.75 13.29
N ASP A 134 8.45 16.59 11.99
CA ASP A 134 9.14 17.54 11.10
C ASP A 134 8.20 18.62 10.50
N GLY A 135 6.98 18.77 11.03
CA GLY A 135 6.06 19.83 10.63
C GLY A 135 5.28 19.58 9.34
N MET A 136 5.41 18.41 8.70
CA MET A 136 4.68 18.12 7.46
C MET A 136 3.23 17.70 7.75
N PRO A 137 2.27 18.15 6.92
CA PRO A 137 0.90 17.68 7.02
C PRO A 137 0.81 16.20 6.63
N GLY A 138 -0.02 15.46 7.37
CA GLY A 138 -0.32 14.06 7.14
C GLY A 138 -1.81 13.76 7.25
N ALA A 139 -2.24 12.72 6.54
CA ALA A 139 -3.59 12.19 6.62
C ALA A 139 -3.54 10.68 6.62
N THR A 140 -4.41 10.07 7.44
CA THR A 140 -4.59 8.63 7.47
C THR A 140 -6.05 8.27 7.29
N ARG A 141 -6.30 7.23 6.48
CA ARG A 141 -7.60 6.55 6.42
C ARG A 141 -7.45 5.10 6.84
N VAL A 142 -8.25 4.68 7.81
CA VAL A 142 -8.30 3.29 8.27
C VAL A 142 -9.57 2.63 7.75
N TYR A 143 -9.42 1.49 7.09
CA TYR A 143 -10.52 0.63 6.64
C TYR A 143 -10.54 -0.66 7.44
N VAL A 144 -11.64 -0.91 8.13
CA VAL A 144 -11.87 -2.16 8.87
C VAL A 144 -12.80 -3.05 8.07
N THR A 145 -12.36 -4.26 7.76
CA THR A 145 -13.18 -5.32 7.13
C THR A 145 -13.53 -6.40 8.16
N ASN A 146 -14.24 -7.45 7.75
CA ASN A 146 -14.48 -8.62 8.60
C ASN A 146 -13.22 -9.42 8.96
N LYS A 147 -12.11 -9.21 8.24
CA LYS A 147 -10.93 -10.09 8.31
C LYS A 147 -9.63 -9.36 8.60
N LYS A 148 -9.46 -8.14 8.07
CA LYS A 148 -8.24 -7.33 8.23
C LYS A 148 -8.55 -5.85 8.40
N ILE A 149 -7.60 -5.15 9.00
CA ILE A 149 -7.54 -3.69 9.07
C ILE A 149 -6.48 -3.24 8.05
N TYR A 150 -6.86 -2.29 7.20
CA TYR A 150 -5.99 -1.63 6.25
C TYR A 150 -5.80 -0.18 6.68
N VAL A 151 -4.56 0.28 6.72
CA VAL A 151 -4.20 1.65 7.07
C VAL A 151 -3.56 2.30 5.86
N LEU A 152 -4.11 3.44 5.44
CA LEU A 152 -3.62 4.22 4.31
C LEU A 152 -3.03 5.52 4.82
N HIS A 153 -1.77 5.77 4.52
CA HIS A 153 -1.06 6.98 4.93
C HIS A 153 -0.70 7.87 3.75
N VAL A 154 -0.80 9.17 3.98
CA VAL A 154 -0.27 10.20 3.09
C VAL A 154 0.46 11.23 3.93
N ARG A 155 1.75 11.49 3.63
CA ARG A 155 2.57 12.53 4.28
C ARG A 155 3.08 13.51 3.22
N GLY A 156 3.05 14.80 3.53
CA GLY A 156 3.52 15.87 2.63
C GLY A 156 2.50 16.34 1.59
N ALA A 157 1.26 15.83 1.61
CA ALA A 157 0.23 16.16 0.62
C ALA A 157 -0.76 17.24 1.07
N ASN A 158 -1.48 17.81 0.10
CA ASN A 158 -2.73 18.52 0.34
C ASN A 158 -3.92 17.55 0.52
N HIS A 159 -5.05 18.06 1.04
CA HIS A 159 -6.25 17.24 1.29
C HIS A 159 -6.83 16.58 0.01
N ALA A 160 -6.68 17.21 -1.16
CA ALA A 160 -7.23 16.71 -2.41
C ALA A 160 -6.50 15.44 -2.90
N GLN A 161 -5.17 15.43 -2.85
CA GLN A 161 -4.37 14.26 -3.22
C GLN A 161 -4.59 13.09 -2.25
N ALA A 162 -4.67 13.37 -0.96
CA ALA A 162 -5.00 12.36 0.04
C ALA A 162 -6.38 11.73 -0.22
N ASN A 163 -7.40 12.56 -0.50
CA ASN A 163 -8.74 12.07 -0.84
C ASN A 163 -8.77 11.22 -2.10
N ARG A 164 -8.04 11.61 -3.15
CA ARG A 164 -7.93 10.82 -4.39
C ARG A 164 -7.33 9.44 -4.10
N PHE A 165 -6.22 9.39 -3.37
CA PHE A 165 -5.60 8.14 -2.96
C PHE A 165 -6.56 7.25 -2.17
N PHE A 166 -7.14 7.80 -1.11
CA PHE A 166 -8.05 7.06 -0.26
C PHE A 166 -9.28 6.55 -0.99
N ASN A 167 -9.81 7.32 -1.94
CA ASN A 167 -10.98 6.94 -2.71
C ASN A 167 -10.66 5.87 -3.75
N SER A 168 -9.44 5.82 -4.30
CA SER A 168 -9.01 4.77 -5.24
C SER A 168 -8.97 3.36 -4.63
N PHE A 169 -8.77 3.26 -3.31
CA PHE A 169 -8.60 1.96 -2.64
C PHE A 169 -9.90 1.14 -2.60
N SER A 170 -9.83 -0.14 -2.96
CA SER A 170 -10.95 -1.08 -2.82
C SER A 170 -10.46 -2.46 -2.44
N VAL A 171 -11.29 -3.17 -1.68
CA VAL A 171 -11.10 -4.58 -1.33
C VAL A 171 -12.03 -5.40 -2.20
N GLN A 172 -11.52 -6.44 -2.85
CA GLN A 172 -12.28 -7.34 -3.71
C GLN A 172 -12.20 -8.76 -3.15
N LYS A 173 -13.30 -9.51 -3.24
CA LYS A 173 -13.31 -10.96 -3.00
C LYS A 173 -12.91 -11.66 -4.29
N GLU A 174 -12.24 -12.82 -4.17
CA GLU A 174 -12.07 -13.76 -5.29
C GLU A 174 -13.42 -14.23 -5.83
#